data_AF-A0A1M6SAT3-F1
#
_entry.id   AF-A0A1M6SAT3-F1
#
_cell.length_a   1.000
_cell.length_b   1.000
_cell.length_c   1.000
_cell.angle_alpha   90.00
_cell.angle_beta   90.00
_cell.angle_gamma   90.00
#
_symmetry.space_group_name_H-M   'P 1'
#
loop_
_entity.id
_entity.type
_entity.pdbx_description
1 polymer ?
#
loop_
_entity_poly.entity_id
_entity_poly.type
_entity_poly.pdbx_seq_one_letter_code
_entity_poly.pdbx_strand_id
1 'polypeptide(L)'
;MFCIVLAYSYLCTRIRGKKMKKKSLIPQYLQDELSNLVQKKDAYTEEDIDQLSRDYDYVLKQREQLKEAEKYGAIPKEEAAITNLTLMVKQFIIQETTKDAVRYLEQEKERLDNRIKELEQSN
;
A
#
# COMPACT_ATOMS: atom_id res chain seq x y z
N MET A 1 -12.11 6.53 3.09
CA MET A 1 -11.72 7.37 1.92
C MET A 1 -11.09 8.71 2.30
N PHE A 2 -10.95 9.05 3.60
CA PHE A 2 -10.41 10.35 4.05
C PHE A 2 -8.93 10.33 4.49
N CYS A 3 -8.36 9.15 4.80
CA CYS A 3 -7.03 9.10 5.43
C CYS A 3 -5.84 9.25 4.45
N ILE A 4 -5.97 8.79 3.20
CA ILE A 4 -4.90 8.88 2.19
C ILE A 4 -4.71 10.33 1.71
N VAL A 5 -5.82 11.08 1.56
CA VAL A 5 -5.78 12.51 1.21
C VAL A 5 -5.14 13.35 2.34
N LEU A 6 -5.35 12.96 3.60
CA LEU A 6 -4.75 13.63 4.75
C LEU A 6 -3.27 13.29 4.91
N ALA A 7 -2.85 12.05 4.65
CA ALA A 7 -1.43 11.67 4.63
C ALA A 7 -0.65 12.42 3.54
N TYR A 8 -1.24 12.55 2.34
CA TYR A 8 -0.72 13.36 1.25
C TYR A 8 -0.64 14.85 1.62
N SER A 9 -1.69 15.38 2.24
CA SER A 9 -1.75 16.79 2.68
C SER A 9 -0.72 17.11 3.76
N TYR A 10 -0.48 16.17 4.70
CA TYR A 10 0.50 16.31 5.79
C TYR A 10 1.95 16.23 5.28
N LEU A 11 2.23 15.32 4.34
CA LEU A 11 3.54 15.23 3.69
C LEU A 11 3.81 16.48 2.83
N CYS A 12 2.81 16.98 2.11
CA CYS A 12 2.90 18.22 1.33
C CYS A 12 3.05 19.48 2.20
N THR A 13 2.44 19.54 3.39
CA THR A 13 2.59 20.71 4.29
C THR A 13 3.96 20.75 4.96
N ARG A 14 4.55 19.59 5.31
CA ARG A 14 5.89 19.54 5.92
C ARG A 14 7.00 19.95 4.94
N ILE A 15 6.81 19.71 3.65
CA ILE A 15 7.75 20.11 2.58
C ILE A 15 7.54 21.59 2.16
N ARG A 16 6.37 22.16 2.41
CA ARG A 16 5.95 23.53 1.98
C ARG A 16 6.64 24.70 2.68
N GLY A 17 7.54 24.48 3.63
CA GLY A 17 8.40 25.53 4.18
C GLY A 17 9.42 26.09 3.17
N LYS A 18 9.64 25.43 2.03
CA LYS A 18 10.46 25.93 0.93
C LYS A 18 9.61 26.08 -0.33
N LYS A 19 9.53 27.32 -0.85
CA LYS A 19 8.91 27.68 -2.13
C LYS A 19 9.53 26.87 -3.28
N MET A 20 8.99 25.69 -3.57
CA MET A 20 9.33 24.90 -4.75
C MET A 20 8.26 25.14 -5.83
N LYS A 21 8.71 25.57 -7.02
CA LYS A 21 7.85 25.71 -8.21
C LYS A 21 7.15 24.37 -8.46
N LYS A 22 5.84 24.43 -8.78
CA LYS A 22 4.92 23.29 -8.99
C LYS A 22 5.35 22.37 -10.16
N LYS A 23 6.49 21.69 -10.05
CA LYS A 23 6.73 20.43 -10.75
C LYS A 23 6.25 19.33 -9.80
N SER A 24 5.39 18.47 -10.29
CA SER A 24 4.90 17.29 -9.56
C SER A 24 6.05 16.64 -8.77
N LEU A 25 5.96 16.64 -7.44
CA LEU A 25 6.97 16.05 -6.55
C LEU A 25 7.09 14.53 -6.72
N ILE A 26 6.10 13.91 -7.37
CA ILE A 26 6.03 12.49 -7.63
C ILE A 26 6.06 12.28 -9.15
N PRO A 27 7.08 11.60 -9.70
CA PRO A 27 7.12 11.17 -11.10
C PRO A 27 5.81 10.50 -11.56
N GLN A 28 5.38 10.77 -12.81
CA GLN A 28 4.11 10.26 -13.34
C GLN A 28 4.01 8.73 -13.27
N TYR A 29 5.10 8.01 -13.61
CA TYR A 29 5.13 6.55 -13.54
C TYR A 29 4.84 6.01 -12.13
N LEU A 30 5.23 6.75 -11.08
CA LEU A 30 4.88 6.40 -9.70
C LEU A 30 3.40 6.64 -9.45
N GLN A 31 2.82 7.73 -9.93
CA GLN A 31 1.38 7.95 -9.81
C GLN A 31 0.58 6.83 -10.49
N ASP A 32 1.07 6.35 -11.64
CA ASP A 32 0.43 5.27 -12.39
C ASP A 32 0.56 3.93 -11.64
N GLU A 33 1.73 3.60 -11.08
CA GLU A 33 1.91 2.43 -10.20
C GLU A 33 1.01 2.49 -8.96
N LEU A 34 0.89 3.68 -8.34
CA LEU A 34 0.04 3.89 -7.17
C LEU A 34 -1.44 3.77 -7.52
N SER A 35 -1.85 4.26 -8.68
CA SER A 35 -3.23 4.16 -9.17
C SER A 35 -3.63 2.71 -9.41
N ASN A 36 -2.72 1.89 -9.94
CA ASN A 36 -2.97 0.47 -10.16
C ASN A 36 -3.12 -0.30 -8.84
N LEU A 37 -2.38 0.10 -7.80
CA LEU A 37 -2.45 -0.53 -6.48
C LEU A 37 -3.69 -0.12 -5.66
N VAL A 38 -4.33 1.02 -6.00
CA VAL A 38 -5.50 1.58 -5.28
C VAL A 38 -6.84 1.13 -5.91
N GLN A 39 -6.83 0.22 -6.88
CA GLN A 39 -8.07 -0.36 -7.38
C GLN A 39 -8.78 -1.14 -6.27
N LYS A 40 -9.81 -0.52 -5.69
CA LYS A 40 -10.72 -1.19 -4.76
C LYS A 40 -11.35 -2.38 -5.47
N LYS A 41 -11.13 -3.57 -4.93
CA LYS A 41 -11.89 -4.76 -5.31
C LYS A 41 -13.20 -4.80 -4.54
N ASP A 42 -14.27 -5.21 -5.22
CA ASP A 42 -15.59 -5.40 -4.63
C ASP A 42 -15.63 -6.61 -3.68
N ALA A 43 -14.75 -7.59 -3.89
CA ALA A 43 -14.56 -8.74 -3.03
C ALA A 43 -13.08 -9.15 -3.01
N TYR A 44 -12.60 -9.56 -1.84
CA TYR A 44 -11.28 -10.16 -1.68
C TYR A 44 -11.39 -11.67 -1.58
N THR A 45 -10.50 -12.36 -2.29
CA THR A 45 -10.34 -13.81 -2.21
C THR A 45 -9.14 -14.18 -1.33
N GLU A 46 -9.01 -15.45 -0.95
CA GLU A 46 -7.82 -15.97 -0.27
C GLU A 46 -6.56 -15.79 -1.13
N GLU A 47 -6.67 -16.02 -2.45
CA GLU A 47 -5.60 -15.82 -3.43
C GLU A 47 -5.09 -14.37 -3.46
N ASP A 48 -5.99 -13.39 -3.27
CA ASP A 48 -5.62 -11.97 -3.20
C ASP A 48 -4.77 -11.66 -1.98
N ILE A 49 -5.10 -12.26 -0.83
CA ILE A 49 -4.35 -12.06 0.42
C ILE A 49 -2.98 -12.73 0.31
N ASP A 50 -2.92 -13.94 -0.24
CA ASP A 50 -1.66 -14.62 -0.53
C ASP A 50 -0.78 -13.80 -1.47
N GLN A 51 -1.36 -13.19 -2.49
CA GLN A 51 -0.62 -12.33 -3.40
C GLN A 51 -0.10 -11.07 -2.70
N LEU A 52 -0.94 -10.40 -1.90
CA LEU A 52 -0.52 -9.23 -1.10
C LEU A 52 0.62 -9.59 -0.14
N SER A 53 0.58 -10.77 0.47
CA SER A 53 1.67 -11.26 1.33
C SER A 53 2.97 -11.45 0.54
N ARG A 54 2.90 -12.09 -0.64
CA ARG A 54 4.08 -12.27 -1.51
C ARG A 54 4.66 -10.94 -1.98
N ASP A 55 3.81 -10.00 -2.38
CA ASP A 55 4.22 -8.68 -2.83
C ASP A 55 4.87 -7.88 -1.68
N TYR A 56 4.34 -8.01 -0.46
CA TYR A 56 4.93 -7.41 0.73
C TYR A 56 6.34 -7.92 0.99
N ASP A 57 6.53 -9.24 1.01
CA ASP A 57 7.83 -9.86 1.22
C ASP A 57 8.83 -9.48 0.12
N TYR A 58 8.36 -9.41 -1.12
CA TYR A 58 9.16 -8.97 -2.25
C TYR A 58 9.65 -7.52 -2.07
N VAL A 59 8.77 -6.61 -1.67
CA VAL A 59 9.14 -5.21 -1.41
C VAL A 59 10.14 -5.12 -0.25
N LEU A 60 9.97 -5.89 0.83
CA LEU A 60 10.95 -5.93 1.92
C LEU A 60 12.33 -6.39 1.44
N LYS A 61 12.39 -7.43 0.61
CA LYS A 61 13.64 -7.91 0.01
C LYS A 61 14.30 -6.84 -0.86
N GLN A 62 13.53 -6.13 -1.68
CA GLN A 62 14.06 -5.03 -2.50
C GLN A 62 14.62 -3.88 -1.65
N ARG A 63 14.02 -3.60 -0.48
CA ARG A 63 14.54 -2.58 0.44
C ARG A 63 15.89 -2.96 1.03
N GLU A 64 16.08 -4.24 1.38
CA GLU A 64 17.39 -4.72 1.86
C GLU A 64 18.45 -4.68 0.74
N GLN A 65 18.10 -5.11 -0.47
CA GLN A 65 19.00 -5.02 -1.63
C GLN A 65 19.41 -3.57 -1.92
N LEU A 66 18.48 -2.62 -1.78
CA LEU A 66 18.76 -1.20 -1.97
C LEU A 66 19.76 -0.67 -0.93
N LYS A 67 19.60 -1.04 0.34
CA LYS A 67 20.53 -0.67 1.42
C LYS A 67 21.94 -1.22 1.16
N GLU A 68 22.03 -2.47 0.71
CA GLU A 68 23.31 -3.07 0.35
C GLU A 68 23.95 -2.35 -0.84
N ALA A 69 23.18 -2.10 -1.90
CA ALA A 69 23.65 -1.40 -3.09
C ALA A 69 24.15 0.02 -2.76
N GLU A 70 23.43 0.76 -1.90
CA GLU A 70 23.85 2.07 -1.42
C GLU A 70 25.15 1.98 -0.60
N LYS A 71 25.25 1.00 0.31
CA LYS A 71 26.43 0.78 1.16
C LYS A 71 27.69 0.49 0.35
N TYR A 72 27.56 -0.26 -0.74
CA TYR A 72 28.69 -0.58 -1.63
C TYR A 72 28.91 0.46 -2.73
N GLY A 73 28.14 1.56 -2.76
CA GLY A 73 28.27 2.61 -3.77
C GLY A 73 27.90 2.14 -5.18
N ALA A 74 27.12 1.05 -5.30
CA ALA A 74 26.65 0.52 -6.57
C ALA A 74 25.57 1.39 -7.22
N ILE A 75 24.94 2.28 -6.45
CA ILE A 75 23.94 3.24 -6.92
C ILE A 75 24.25 4.66 -6.40
N PRO A 76 23.95 5.72 -7.17
CA PRO A 76 23.99 7.10 -6.69
C PRO A 76 22.99 7.34 -5.55
N LYS A 77 23.31 8.26 -4.64
CA LYS A 77 22.46 8.57 -3.46
C LYS A 77 21.10 9.13 -3.86
N GLU A 78 21.04 9.92 -4.91
CA GLU A 78 19.81 10.51 -5.43
C GLU A 78 18.87 9.41 -5.97
N GLU A 79 19.41 8.44 -6.68
CA GLU A 79 18.66 7.28 -7.20
C GLU A 79 18.23 6.34 -6.06
N ALA A 80 19.08 6.15 -5.05
CA ALA A 80 18.74 5.41 -3.84
C ALA A 80 17.55 6.05 -3.10
N ALA A 81 17.53 7.38 -2.97
CA ALA A 81 16.47 8.10 -2.30
C ALA A 81 15.12 7.97 -3.02
N ILE A 82 15.10 8.09 -4.35
CA ILE A 82 13.89 7.93 -5.17
C ILE A 82 13.37 6.49 -5.10
N THR A 83 14.28 5.51 -5.22
CA THR A 83 13.92 4.10 -5.13
C THR A 83 13.36 3.75 -3.75
N ASN A 84 14.00 4.24 -2.68
CA ASN A 84 13.50 4.01 -1.31
C ASN A 84 12.12 4.66 -1.11
N LEU A 85 11.89 5.87 -1.61
CA LEU A 85 10.56 6.51 -1.54
C LEU A 85 9.51 5.63 -2.23
N THR A 86 9.82 5.13 -3.43
CA THR A 86 8.94 4.24 -4.19
C THR A 86 8.59 2.98 -3.41
N LEU A 87 9.60 2.28 -2.89
CA LEU A 87 9.42 1.06 -2.10
C LEU A 87 8.61 1.31 -0.81
N MET A 88 8.82 2.46 -0.16
CA MET A 88 8.03 2.83 1.02
C MET A 88 6.55 3.05 0.69
N VAL A 89 6.24 3.68 -0.44
CA VAL A 89 4.83 3.87 -0.82
C VAL A 89 4.21 2.55 -1.25
N LYS A 90 4.93 1.69 -2.00
CA LYS A 90 4.47 0.33 -2.33
C LYS A 90 4.14 -0.47 -1.06
N GLN A 91 5.05 -0.47 -0.10
CA GLN A 91 4.86 -1.13 1.19
C GLN A 91 3.61 -0.61 1.91
N PHE A 92 3.42 0.71 1.96
CA PHE A 92 2.27 1.33 2.61
C PHE A 92 0.95 0.89 1.96
N ILE A 93 0.87 0.89 0.62
CA ILE A 93 -0.36 0.48 -0.06
C ILE A 93 -0.66 -0.99 0.20
N ILE A 94 0.33 -1.88 0.06
CA ILE A 94 0.12 -3.31 0.31
C ILE A 94 -0.41 -3.53 1.73
N GLN A 95 0.15 -2.84 2.73
CA GLN A 95 -0.32 -2.93 4.12
C GLN A 95 -1.76 -2.44 4.29
N GLU A 96 -2.12 -1.29 3.73
CA GLU A 96 -3.49 -0.76 3.85
C GLU A 96 -4.50 -1.62 3.10
N THR A 97 -4.16 -2.12 1.91
CA THR A 97 -5.00 -3.05 1.15
C THR A 97 -5.19 -4.37 1.90
N THR A 98 -4.13 -4.90 2.52
CA THR A 98 -4.21 -6.11 3.36
C THR A 98 -5.15 -5.89 4.55
N LYS A 99 -5.08 -4.74 5.22
CA LYS A 99 -6.00 -4.40 6.32
C LYS A 99 -7.44 -4.32 5.86
N ASP A 100 -7.69 -3.73 4.70
CA ASP A 100 -9.03 -3.64 4.13
C ASP A 100 -9.56 -5.03 3.72
N ALA A 101 -8.71 -5.90 3.18
CA ALA A 101 -9.05 -7.29 2.85
C ALA A 101 -9.42 -8.11 4.10
N VAL A 102 -8.62 -8.01 5.17
CA VAL A 102 -8.91 -8.67 6.44
C VAL A 102 -10.26 -8.19 7.00
N ARG A 103 -10.50 -6.88 7.01
CA ARG A 103 -11.78 -6.31 7.50
C ARG A 103 -12.98 -6.82 6.69
N TYR A 104 -12.83 -6.96 5.37
CA TYR A 104 -13.86 -7.54 4.52
C TYR A 104 -14.17 -8.99 4.90
N LEU A 105 -13.14 -9.82 5.09
CA LEU A 105 -13.33 -11.22 5.48
C LEU A 105 -13.97 -11.37 6.85
N GLU A 106 -13.62 -10.52 7.82
CA GLU A 106 -14.25 -10.50 9.14
C GLU A 106 -15.76 -10.19 9.05
N GLN A 107 -16.14 -9.23 8.22
CA GLN A 107 -17.55 -8.88 7.98
C GLN A 107 -18.31 -9.99 7.28
N GLU A 108 -17.68 -10.65 6.31
CA GLU A 108 -18.32 -11.75 5.58
C GLU A 108 -18.50 -12.98 6.49
N LYS A 109 -17.52 -13.26 7.36
CA LYS A 109 -17.67 -14.29 8.40
C LYS A 109 -18.84 -13.99 9.33
N GLU A 110 -18.97 -12.76 9.83
CA GLU A 110 -20.07 -12.37 10.72
C GLU A 110 -21.44 -12.53 10.03
N ARG A 111 -21.54 -12.16 8.73
CA ARG A 111 -22.76 -12.37 7.93
C ARG A 111 -23.11 -13.85 7.79
N LEU A 112 -22.13 -14.69 7.50
CA LEU A 112 -22.34 -16.14 7.38
C LEU A 112 -22.74 -16.76 8.73
N ASP A 113 -22.11 -16.36 9.83
CA ASP A 113 -22.44 -16.82 11.17
C ASP A 113 -23.89 -16.45 11.56
N ASN A 114 -24.33 -15.23 11.25
CA ASN A 114 -25.72 -14.82 11.48
C ASN A 114 -26.71 -15.61 10.64
N ARG A 115 -26.38 -15.86 9.36
CA ARG A 115 -27.22 -16.64 8.46
C ARG A 115 -27.34 -18.10 8.88
N ILE A 116 -26.28 -18.70 9.44
CA ILE A 116 -26.34 -20.05 10.03
C ILE A 116 -27.30 -20.07 11.23
N LYS A 117 -27.20 -19.09 12.14
CA LYS A 117 -28.11 -19.00 13.30
C LYS A 117 -29.57 -18.85 12.88
N GLU A 118 -29.86 -18.03 11.87
CA GLU A 118 -31.22 -17.88 11.34
C GLU A 118 -31.77 -19.19 10.76
N LEU A 119 -30.93 -19.96 10.04
CA LEU A 119 -31.29 -21.26 9.51
C LEU A 119 -31.49 -22.32 10.60
N GLU A 120 -30.69 -22.29 11.66
CA GLU A 120 -30.84 -23.15 12.84
C GLU A 120 -32.10 -22.85 13.64
N GLN A 121 -32.54 -21.59 13.68
CA GLN A 121 -33.78 -21.18 14.36
C GLN A 121 -35.05 -21.41 13.53
N SER A 122 -34.90 -21.57 12.21
CA SER A 122 -36.01 -21.77 11.27
C SER A 122 -36.30 -23.26 10.98
N ASN A 123 -35.53 -24.18 11.57
CA ASN A 123 -35.73 -25.64 11.54
C ASN A 123 -36.10 -26.15 12.95
#